data_AF-A0A9D7DCR2-F1
#
_entry.id   AF-A0A9D7DCR2-F1
#
_cell.length_a   1.000
_cell.length_b   1.000
_cell.length_c   1.000
_cell.angle_alpha   90.00
_cell.angle_beta   90.00
_cell.angle_gamma   90.00
#
_symmetry.space_group_name_H-M   'P 1'
#
loop_
_entity.id
_entity.type
_entity.pdbx_description
1 polymer ?
#
loop_
_entity_poly.entity_id
_entity_poly.type
_entity_poly.pdbx_seq_one_letter_code
_entity_poly.pdbx_strand_id
1 'polypeptide(L)'
;MSQPETRNPEHRSSSPMILFCTGAGLCTLAYFLGVGTIIGAAFTGGDPAIVAGGLLAAIGLGLSVVVGVLLMAIGGIWMVGQVIADQSGGDEEKRYRDVER
;
A
#
# COMPACT_ATOMS: atom_id res chain seq x y z
N MET A 1 7.80 -35.03 21.86
CA MET A 1 8.05 -33.96 20.88
C MET A 1 6.70 -33.59 20.30
N SER A 2 6.20 -32.40 20.59
CA SER A 2 4.97 -31.88 19.97
C SER A 2 5.20 -31.81 18.46
N GLN A 3 4.27 -32.35 17.68
CA GLN A 3 4.29 -32.15 16.22
C GLN A 3 4.28 -30.65 15.94
N PRO A 4 5.06 -30.17 14.95
CA PRO A 4 4.96 -28.77 14.53
C PRO A 4 3.53 -28.54 14.07
N GLU A 5 2.83 -27.65 14.78
CA GLU A 5 1.48 -27.22 14.44
C GLU A 5 1.48 -26.79 12.97
N THR A 6 0.76 -27.54 12.15
CA THR A 6 0.63 -27.26 10.72
C THR A 6 0.10 -25.84 10.59
N ARG A 7 0.87 -24.98 9.91
CA ARG A 7 0.53 -23.57 9.71
C ARG A 7 -0.90 -23.49 9.21
N ASN A 8 -1.77 -22.81 9.97
CA ASN A 8 -3.19 -22.69 9.66
C ASN A 8 -3.36 -22.32 8.17
N PRO A 9 -4.00 -23.17 7.35
CA PRO A 9 -4.18 -22.92 5.92
C PRO A 9 -5.03 -21.66 5.66
N GLU A 10 -5.74 -21.17 6.66
CA GLU A 10 -6.57 -19.96 6.60
C GLU A 10 -5.78 -18.67 6.90
N HIS A 11 -4.48 -18.79 7.20
CA HIS A 11 -3.62 -17.63 7.43
C HIS A 11 -3.31 -16.90 6.11
N ARG A 12 -4.25 -16.04 5.70
CA ARG A 12 -4.10 -15.14 4.56
C ARG A 12 -3.07 -14.06 4.90
N SER A 13 -2.12 -13.83 4.00
CA SER A 13 -1.14 -12.76 4.16
C SER A 13 -1.84 -11.40 4.05
N SER A 14 -1.84 -10.62 5.14
CA SER A 14 -2.36 -9.23 5.16
C SER A 14 -1.38 -8.21 4.54
N SER A 15 -0.17 -8.63 4.17
CA SER A 15 0.86 -7.77 3.59
C SER A 15 0.42 -6.97 2.35
N PRO A 16 -0.36 -7.53 1.40
CA PRO A 16 -0.85 -6.79 0.24
C PRO A 16 -1.77 -5.62 0.62
N MET A 17 -2.59 -5.81 1.66
CA MET A 17 -3.48 -4.78 2.20
C MET A 17 -2.71 -3.66 2.86
N ILE A 18 -1.67 -3.99 3.62
CA ILE A 18 -0.81 -2.99 4.23
C ILE A 18 -0.10 -2.17 3.16
N LEU A 19 0.43 -2.80 2.10
CA LEU A 19 1.08 -2.11 0.98
C LEU A 19 0.12 -1.16 0.27
N PHE A 20 -1.08 -1.64 -0.06
CA PHE A 20 -2.09 -0.83 -0.72
C PHE A 20 -2.51 0.38 0.14
N CYS A 21 -2.84 0.14 1.41
CA CYS A 21 -3.26 1.20 2.34
C CYS A 21 -2.14 2.21 2.60
N THR A 22 -0.89 1.75 2.74
CA THR A 22 0.27 2.63 2.92
C THR A 22 0.46 3.51 1.68
N GLY A 23 0.32 2.93 0.48
CA GLY A 23 0.40 3.68 -0.77
C GLY A 23 -0.68 4.75 -0.89
N ALA A 24 -1.93 4.40 -0.57
CA ALA A 24 -3.05 5.35 -0.56
C ALA A 24 -2.85 6.47 0.47
N GLY A 25 -2.34 6.13 1.66
CA GLY A 25 -1.99 7.10 2.70
C GLY A 25 -0.91 8.07 2.25
N LEU A 26 0.15 7.58 1.60
CA LEU A 26 1.23 8.42 1.06
C LEU A 26 0.73 9.38 -0.01
N CYS A 27 -0.09 8.92 -0.96
CA CYS A 27 -0.68 9.80 -1.98
C CYS A 27 -1.58 10.87 -1.36
N THR A 28 -2.39 10.51 -0.35
CA THR A 28 -3.30 11.44 0.33
C THR A 28 -2.52 12.50 1.10
N LEU A 29 -1.50 12.09 1.86
CA LEU A 29 -0.61 13.01 2.57
C LEU A 29 0.13 13.93 1.61
N ALA A 30 0.63 13.37 0.50
CA ALA A 30 1.33 14.16 -0.49
C ALA A 30 0.43 15.22 -1.15
N TYR A 31 -0.84 14.90 -1.40
CA TYR A 31 -1.82 15.87 -1.88
C TYR A 31 -2.05 16.99 -0.85
N PHE A 32 -2.30 16.64 0.41
CA PHE A 32 -2.58 17.63 1.46
C PHE A 32 -1.39 18.57 1.69
N LEU A 33 -0.19 18.00 1.79
CA LEU A 33 1.05 18.76 1.93
C LEU A 33 1.34 19.58 0.66
N GLY A 34 1.04 19.05 -0.53
CA GLY A 34 1.16 19.76 -1.80
C GLY A 34 0.31 21.02 -1.85
N VAL A 35 -0.98 20.91 -1.51
CA VAL A 35 -1.89 22.07 -1.41
C VAL A 35 -1.36 23.08 -0.38
N GLY A 36 -0.89 22.60 0.77
CA GLY A 36 -0.27 23.45 1.79
C GLY A 36 0.97 24.20 1.28
N THR A 37 1.83 23.55 0.50
CA THR A 37 3.02 24.20 -0.08
C THR A 37 2.65 25.27 -1.12
N ILE A 38 1.62 25.04 -1.94
CA ILE A 38 1.15 26.02 -2.93
C ILE A 38 0.57 27.26 -2.23
N ILE A 39 -0.29 27.04 -1.22
CA ILE A 39 -0.86 28.13 -0.42
C ILE A 39 0.27 28.89 0.28
N GLY A 40 1.18 28.19 0.95
CA GLY A 40 2.35 28.80 1.59
C GLY A 40 3.14 29.68 0.63
N ALA A 41 3.51 29.14 -0.54
CA ALA A 41 4.27 29.87 -1.55
C ALA A 41 3.54 31.13 -2.07
N ALA A 42 2.20 31.10 -2.15
CA ALA A 42 1.41 32.25 -2.59
C ALA A 42 1.46 33.42 -1.60
N PHE A 43 1.72 33.17 -0.31
CA PHE A 43 1.73 34.20 0.74
C PHE A 43 3.15 34.66 1.14
N THR A 44 4.22 34.07 0.62
CA THR A 44 5.58 34.28 1.14
C THR A 44 6.42 35.36 0.44
N GLY A 45 5.84 36.10 -0.52
CA GLY A 45 6.42 37.34 -1.04
C GLY A 45 7.74 37.22 -1.81
N GLY A 46 8.16 36.00 -2.20
CA GLY A 46 9.33 35.77 -3.06
C GLY A 46 10.68 35.64 -2.35
N ASP A 47 10.70 35.39 -1.03
CA ASP A 47 11.95 35.09 -0.31
C ASP A 47 12.68 33.89 -0.96
N PRO A 48 13.94 34.05 -1.42
CA PRO A 48 14.68 32.99 -2.10
C PRO A 48 14.88 31.72 -1.24
N ALA A 49 14.94 31.84 0.09
CA ALA A 49 15.04 30.68 0.97
C ALA A 49 13.76 29.84 0.95
N ILE A 50 12.60 30.50 0.89
CA ILE A 50 11.29 29.84 0.81
C ILE A 50 11.08 29.21 -0.56
N VAL A 51 11.52 29.88 -1.63
CA VAL A 51 11.48 29.32 -2.99
C VAL A 51 12.33 28.05 -3.09
N ALA A 52 13.56 28.08 -2.58
CA ALA A 52 14.44 26.91 -2.57
C ALA A 52 13.86 25.74 -1.73
N GLY A 53 13.34 26.04 -0.54
CA GLY A 53 12.66 25.06 0.31
C GLY A 53 11.40 24.48 -0.35
N GLY A 54 10.60 25.33 -1.01
CA GLY A 54 9.40 24.94 -1.73
C GLY A 54 9.69 24.03 -2.92
N LEU A 55 10.75 24.29 -3.69
CA LEU A 55 11.19 23.42 -4.78
C LEU A 55 11.58 22.02 -4.26
N LEU A 56 12.32 21.98 -3.16
CA LEU A 56 12.77 20.73 -2.55
C LEU A 56 11.60 19.95 -1.96
N ALA A 57 10.64 20.64 -1.34
CA ALA A 57 9.39 20.06 -0.90
C ALA A 57 8.56 19.51 -2.07
N ALA A 58 8.45 20.23 -3.19
CA ALA A 58 7.73 19.79 -4.38
C ALA A 58 8.34 18.51 -4.97
N ILE A 59 9.68 18.42 -5.04
CA ILE A 59 10.38 17.21 -5.49
C ILE A 59 10.11 16.04 -4.53
N GLY A 60 10.25 16.27 -3.23
CA GLY A 60 10.00 15.24 -2.21
C GLY A 60 8.56 14.73 -2.23
N LEU A 61 7.59 15.62 -2.37
CA LEU A 61 6.17 15.29 -2.50
C LEU A 61 5.85 14.57 -3.81
N GLY A 62 6.48 14.98 -4.91
CA GLY A 62 6.35 14.28 -6.19
C GLY A 62 6.85 12.83 -6.08
N LEU A 63 8.01 12.62 -5.46
CA LEU A 63 8.56 11.28 -5.23
C LEU A 63 7.68 10.44 -4.29
N SER A 64 7.10 11.03 -3.23
CA SER A 64 6.21 10.29 -2.34
C SER A 64 4.91 9.86 -3.01
N VAL A 65 4.37 10.65 -3.95
CA VAL A 65 3.25 10.23 -4.82
C VAL A 65 3.64 9.04 -5.67
N VAL A 66 4.80 9.09 -6.33
CA VAL A 66 5.28 7.98 -7.19
C VAL A 66 5.42 6.69 -6.37
N VAL A 67 6.04 6.77 -5.20
CA VAL A 67 6.16 5.63 -4.28
C VAL A 67 4.79 5.13 -3.84
N GLY A 68 3.87 6.04 -3.48
CA GLY A 68 2.52 5.67 -3.08
C GLY A 68 1.75 4.92 -4.17
N VAL A 69 1.83 5.39 -5.42
CA VAL A 69 1.22 4.74 -6.58
C VAL A 69 1.82 3.36 -6.83
N LEU A 70 3.14 3.21 -6.74
CA LEU A 70 3.80 1.91 -6.90
C LEU A 70 3.36 0.92 -5.82
N LEU A 71 3.28 1.35 -4.56
CA LEU A 71 2.81 0.51 -3.45
C LEU A 71 1.35 0.09 -3.63
N MET A 72 0.48 1.00 -4.09
CA MET A 72 -0.90 0.67 -4.45
C MET A 72 -0.97 -0.33 -5.59
N ALA A 73 -0.18 -0.15 -6.65
CA ALA A 73 -0.16 -1.07 -7.79
C ALA A 73 0.31 -2.47 -7.36
N ILE A 74 1.42 -2.57 -6.62
CA ILE A 74 1.96 -3.85 -6.14
C ILE A 74 0.97 -4.54 -5.19
N GLY A 75 0.44 -3.82 -4.20
CA GLY A 75 -0.53 -4.34 -3.25
C GLY A 75 -1.82 -4.78 -3.93
N GLY A 76 -2.34 -3.97 -4.86
CA GLY A 76 -3.55 -4.25 -5.63
C GLY A 76 -3.40 -5.46 -6.56
N ILE A 77 -2.31 -5.54 -7.33
CA ILE A 77 -2.03 -6.70 -8.20
C ILE A 77 -1.93 -7.98 -7.38
N TRP A 78 -1.26 -7.93 -6.23
CA TRP A 78 -1.13 -9.08 -5.35
C TRP A 78 -2.49 -9.51 -4.77
N MET A 79 -3.32 -8.56 -4.33
CA MET A 79 -4.69 -8.87 -3.87
C MET A 79 -5.50 -9.56 -4.97
N VAL A 80 -5.46 -9.05 -6.20
CA VAL A 80 -6.16 -9.66 -7.33
C VAL A 80 -5.63 -11.08 -7.58
N GLY A 81 -4.31 -11.27 -7.54
CA GLY A 81 -3.69 -12.59 -7.64
C GLY A 81 -4.17 -13.57 -6.55
N GLN A 82 -4.29 -13.10 -5.29
CA GLN A 82 -4.84 -13.91 -4.21
C GLN A 82 -6.31 -14.27 -4.44
N VAL A 83 -7.13 -13.35 -4.95
CA VAL A 83 -8.54 -13.61 -5.26
C VAL A 83 -8.68 -14.62 -6.40
N ILE A 84 -7.87 -14.49 -7.46
CA ILE A 84 -7.86 -15.46 -8.58
C ILE A 84 -7.39 -16.83 -8.08
N ALA A 85 -6.34 -16.87 -7.26
CA ALA A 85 -5.86 -18.12 -6.66
C ALA A 85 -6.96 -18.78 -5.81
N ASP A 86 -7.68 -18.00 -4.99
CA ASP A 86 -8.83 -18.47 -4.21
C ASP A 86 -9.91 -19.11 -5.10
N GLN A 87 -10.24 -18.47 -6.23
CA GLN A 87 -11.26 -18.98 -7.15
C GLN A 87 -10.78 -20.21 -7.94
N SER A 88 -9.47 -20.32 -8.21
CA SER A 88 -8.88 -21.44 -8.94
C SER A 88 -8.64 -22.68 -8.08
N GLY A 89 -8.64 -22.52 -6.75
CA GLY A 89 -8.44 -23.58 -5.78
C GLY A 89 -9.70 -24.39 -5.55
N GLY A 90 -9.99 -25.36 -6.42
CA GLY A 90 -11.01 -26.40 -6.22
C GLY A 90 -10.70 -27.40 -5.11
N ASP A 91 -10.03 -26.98 -4.02
CA ASP A 91 -9.65 -27.84 -2.90
C ASP A 91 -10.72 -27.92 -1.80
N GLU A 92 -11.89 -27.28 -1.98
CA GLU A 92 -13.06 -27.54 -1.13
C GLU A 92 -13.42 -29.04 -1.12
N GLU A 93 -13.17 -29.75 -2.22
CA GLU A 93 -13.48 -31.18 -2.36
C GLU A 93 -12.49 -32.09 -1.59
N LYS A 94 -11.29 -31.60 -1.27
CA LYS A 94 -10.35 -32.30 -0.37
C LYS A 94 -10.48 -31.87 1.10
N ARG A 95 -11.04 -30.68 1.36
CA ARG A 95 -11.14 -30.07 2.69
C ARG A 95 -12.12 -30.78 3.63
N TYR A 96 -13.15 -31.44 3.12
CA TYR A 96 -14.10 -32.22 3.94
C TYR A 96 -13.73 -33.71 4.08
N ARG A 97 -12.81 -34.22 3.26
CA ARG A 97 -12.46 -35.65 3.26
C ARG A 97 -11.63 -36.09 4.47
N ASP A 98 -10.91 -35.16 5.10
CA ASP A 98 -10.02 -35.45 6.24
C ASP A 98 -10.64 -35.14 7.60
N VAL A 99 -11.85 -34.56 7.66
CA VAL A 99 -12.57 -34.29 8.93
C VAL A 99 -13.47 -35.47 9.35
N GLU A 100 -13.79 -36.39 8.42
CA GLU A 100 -14.63 -37.58 8.68
C GLU A 100 -13.84 -38.87 9.00
N ARG A 101 -12.54 -38.80 9.31
CA ARG A 101 -11.74 -40.01 9.62
C ARG A 101 -11.19 -40.06 11.04
#